data_AF-A0A1F5FX43-F1
#
_entry.id   AF-A0A1F5FX43-F1
#
_cell.length_a   1.000
_cell.length_b   1.000
_cell.length_c   1.000
_cell.angle_alpha   90.00
_cell.angle_beta   90.00
_cell.angle_gamma   90.00
#
_symmetry.space_group_name_H-M   'P 1'
#
loop_
_entity.id
_entity.type
_entity.pdbx_description
1 polymer ?
#
loop_
_entity_poly.entity_id
_entity_poly.type
_entity_poly.pdbx_seq_one_letter_code
_entity_poly.pdbx_strand_id
1 'polypeptide(L)'
;MQNTCNGCTLCCKLLAIPELKKPLNTSCQFCAVGVGCNIYPNRPLSCRKFNCLYITGNLDKKLKPKDCHVVFEKLPNCAIYLALIDPDFPNAINEEVVKNQITQLLQNKFSVITSSGPNSTKNLMLAEGVTQEEVWTKVNQAYKLMNL
;
A
#
# COMPACT_ATOMS: atom_id res chain seq x y z
N MET A 1 2.72 17.49 11.66
CA MET A 1 2.99 17.78 10.23
C MET A 1 2.83 16.47 9.48
N GLN A 2 2.06 16.44 8.39
CA GLN A 2 1.92 15.24 7.55
C GLN A 2 3.17 15.06 6.68
N ASN A 3 3.56 13.80 6.42
CA ASN A 3 4.67 13.53 5.53
C ASN A 3 4.29 13.87 4.07
N THR A 4 5.30 14.14 3.24
CA THR A 4 5.13 14.44 1.82
C THR A 4 5.90 13.44 0.95
N CYS A 5 5.52 13.30 -0.32
CA CYS A 5 6.16 12.34 -1.21
C CYS A 5 7.67 12.63 -1.38
N ASN A 6 8.06 13.89 -1.57
CA ASN A 6 9.46 14.36 -1.69
C ASN A 6 10.35 13.38 -2.47
N GLY A 7 10.02 13.15 -3.74
CA GLY A 7 10.73 12.26 -4.65
C GLY A 7 10.43 10.75 -4.50
N CYS A 8 9.57 10.34 -3.56
CA CYS A 8 9.10 8.96 -3.50
C CYS A 8 8.06 8.69 -4.60
N THR A 9 8.32 7.65 -5.41
CA THR A 9 7.47 7.24 -6.53
C THR A 9 7.06 5.77 -6.49
N LEU A 10 7.25 5.08 -5.35
CA LEU A 10 7.06 3.63 -5.28
C LEU A 10 5.62 3.18 -5.59
N CYS A 11 4.59 3.97 -5.22
CA CYS A 11 3.21 3.66 -5.58
C CYS A 11 2.96 3.63 -7.10
N CYS A 12 3.70 4.43 -7.88
CA CYS A 12 3.61 4.41 -9.35
C CYS A 12 4.14 3.11 -9.96
N LYS A 13 4.99 2.37 -9.24
CA LYS A 13 5.46 1.03 -9.60
C LYS A 13 4.47 -0.03 -9.12
N LEU A 14 4.16 -0.05 -7.82
CA LEU A 14 3.49 -1.20 -7.18
C LEU A 14 2.02 -1.38 -7.60
N LEU A 15 1.25 -0.30 -7.76
CA LEU A 15 -0.20 -0.38 -7.98
C LEU A 15 -0.56 -0.73 -9.43
N ALA A 16 -1.60 -1.53 -9.68
CA ALA A 16 -2.20 -1.61 -11.01
C ALA A 16 -3.07 -0.38 -11.26
N ILE A 17 -3.01 0.15 -12.48
CA ILE A 17 -3.83 1.29 -12.91
C ILE A 17 -4.57 0.88 -14.19
N PRO A 18 -5.79 0.32 -14.06
CA PRO A 18 -6.58 -0.17 -15.19
C PRO A 18 -6.80 0.89 -16.28
N GLU A 19 -7.04 2.14 -15.88
CA GLU A 19 -7.28 3.26 -16.79
C GLU A 19 -6.09 3.55 -17.72
N LEU A 20 -4.89 3.15 -17.31
CA LEU A 20 -3.65 3.29 -18.09
C LEU A 20 -3.18 1.96 -18.68
N LYS A 21 -3.94 0.87 -18.49
CA LYS A 21 -3.52 -0.52 -18.76
C LYS A 21 -2.15 -0.85 -18.12
N LYS A 22 -1.85 -0.22 -16.98
CA LYS A 22 -0.59 -0.41 -16.26
C LYS A 22 -0.74 -1.57 -15.28
N PRO A 23 0.00 -2.68 -15.46
CA PRO A 23 -0.05 -3.78 -14.50
C PRO A 23 0.57 -3.41 -13.14
N LEU A 24 0.28 -4.24 -12.13
CA LEU A 24 0.97 -4.23 -10.83
C LEU A 24 2.48 -4.38 -11.04
N ASN A 25 3.27 -3.82 -10.13
CA ASN A 25 4.73 -3.93 -10.11
C ASN A 25 5.49 -3.41 -11.36
N THR A 26 4.81 -2.68 -12.25
CA THR A 26 5.43 -2.06 -13.43
C THR A 26 5.47 -0.55 -13.30
N SER A 27 6.62 0.07 -13.61
CA SER A 27 6.78 1.51 -13.59
C SER A 27 5.78 2.22 -14.51
N CYS A 28 5.11 3.24 -13.99
CA CYS A 28 4.16 4.05 -14.77
C CYS A 28 4.89 4.92 -15.80
N GLN A 29 4.43 4.91 -17.05
CA GLN A 29 4.96 5.72 -18.15
C GLN A 29 4.94 7.23 -17.88
N PHE A 30 4.02 7.72 -17.03
CA PHE A 30 3.93 9.14 -16.68
C PHE A 30 4.73 9.52 -15.42
N CYS A 31 5.41 8.56 -14.80
CA CYS A 31 6.18 8.80 -13.60
C CYS A 31 7.64 9.10 -13.95
N ALA A 32 8.10 10.31 -13.63
CA ALA A 32 9.52 10.60 -13.54
C ALA A 32 10.04 10.05 -12.21
N VAL A 33 10.69 8.89 -12.23
CA VAL A 33 11.20 8.21 -11.02
C VAL A 33 12.09 9.15 -10.22
N GLY A 34 11.88 9.22 -8.89
CA GLY A 34 12.62 10.13 -8.01
C GLY A 34 12.10 11.57 -8.00
N VAL A 35 11.21 11.94 -8.92
CA VAL A 35 10.65 13.29 -9.04
C VAL A 35 9.15 13.26 -8.69
N GLY A 36 8.35 12.50 -9.43
CA GLY A 36 6.90 12.45 -9.25
C GLY A 36 6.13 12.09 -10.52
N CYS A 37 4.81 12.24 -10.46
CA CYS A 37 3.92 12.00 -11.60
C CYS A 37 3.83 13.27 -12.46
N ASN A 38 4.15 13.17 -13.75
CA ASN A 38 4.11 14.29 -14.70
C ASN A 38 2.68 14.77 -15.00
N ILE A 39 1.68 13.92 -14.71
CA ILE A 39 0.25 14.23 -14.88
C ILE A 39 -0.48 14.30 -13.53
N TYR A 40 0.19 14.72 -12.45
CA TYR A 40 -0.39 14.69 -11.09
C TYR A 40 -1.75 15.43 -10.94
N PRO A 41 -2.05 16.52 -11.65
CA PRO A 41 -3.40 17.10 -11.64
C PRO A 41 -4.45 16.26 -12.38
N ASN A 42 -4.02 15.47 -13.36
CA ASN A 42 -4.85 14.68 -14.28
C ASN A 42 -4.78 13.16 -14.03
N ARG A 43 -4.22 12.73 -12.89
CA ARG A 43 -4.10 11.29 -12.56
C ARG A 43 -5.45 10.59 -12.66
N PRO A 44 -5.45 9.33 -13.11
CA PRO A 44 -6.65 8.50 -13.17
C PRO A 44 -7.24 8.24 -11.77
N LEU A 45 -8.48 7.77 -11.74
CA LEU A 45 -9.25 7.62 -10.50
C LEU A 45 -8.57 6.65 -9.53
N SER A 46 -8.01 5.54 -10.01
CA SER A 46 -7.24 4.58 -9.22
C SER A 46 -6.08 5.27 -8.47
N CYS A 47 -5.33 6.16 -9.15
CA CYS A 47 -4.26 6.94 -8.50
C CYS A 47 -4.77 7.98 -7.49
N ARG A 48 -6.01 8.48 -7.65
CA ARG A 48 -6.62 9.46 -6.73
C ARG A 48 -7.22 8.80 -5.49
N LYS A 49 -7.79 7.61 -5.64
CA LYS A 49 -8.41 6.84 -4.55
C LYS A 49 -7.38 6.15 -3.65
N PHE A 50 -6.19 5.87 -4.18
CA PHE A 50 -5.09 5.27 -3.44
C PHE A 50 -4.68 6.14 -2.23
N ASN A 51 -4.63 5.52 -1.05
CA ASN A 51 -4.32 6.19 0.22
C ASN A 51 -2.98 5.72 0.79
N CYS A 52 -1.90 6.39 0.42
CA CYS A 52 -0.59 6.11 1.01
C CYS A 52 -0.56 6.50 2.49
N LEU A 53 -0.50 5.51 3.37
CA LEU A 53 -0.52 5.70 4.81
C LEU A 53 0.66 6.56 5.30
N TYR A 54 1.81 6.51 4.62
CA TYR A 54 2.93 7.38 4.95
C TYR A 54 2.56 8.87 4.87
N ILE A 55 1.76 9.26 3.87
CA ILE A 55 1.33 10.65 3.63
C ILE A 55 0.14 11.02 4.51
N THR A 56 -0.86 10.14 4.60
CA THR A 56 -2.12 10.43 5.29
C THR A 56 -2.03 10.23 6.80
N GLY A 57 -1.09 9.40 7.25
CA GLY A 57 -0.81 9.12 8.66
C GLY A 57 0.41 9.85 9.18
N ASN A 58 0.65 9.70 10.49
CA ASN A 58 1.83 10.23 11.17
C ASN A 58 2.86 9.10 11.36
N LEU A 59 3.37 8.56 10.26
CA LEU A 59 4.33 7.46 10.27
C LEU A 59 5.76 7.97 10.49
N ASP A 60 6.60 7.10 11.06
CA ASP A 60 8.05 7.33 11.15
C ASP A 60 8.62 7.64 9.75
N LYS A 61 9.54 8.61 9.67
CA LYS A 61 10.23 8.98 8.42
C LYS A 61 10.97 7.80 7.79
N LYS A 62 11.44 6.84 8.60
CA LYS A 62 12.07 5.59 8.14
C LYS A 62 11.11 4.69 7.35
N LEU A 63 9.79 4.87 7.51
CA LEU A 63 8.76 4.18 6.73
C LEU A 63 8.43 4.88 5.41
N LYS A 64 9.21 5.88 5.01
CA LYS A 64 9.05 6.47 3.68
C LYS A 64 9.24 5.35 2.65
N PRO A 65 8.27 5.11 1.73
CA PRO A 65 8.30 3.90 0.93
C PRO A 65 9.53 3.74 0.03
N LYS A 66 10.15 4.84 -0.41
CA LYS A 66 11.40 4.77 -1.18
C LYS A 66 12.59 4.22 -0.37
N ASP A 67 12.52 4.29 0.95
CA ASP A 67 13.60 3.93 1.88
C ASP A 67 13.31 2.57 2.53
N CYS A 68 12.06 2.27 2.89
CA CYS A 68 11.67 0.97 3.48
C CYS A 68 11.16 -0.06 2.48
N HIS A 69 10.98 0.30 1.20
CA HIS A 69 10.49 -0.59 0.13
C HIS A 69 9.11 -1.22 0.36
N VAL A 70 8.32 -0.66 1.28
CA VAL A 70 6.94 -1.09 1.56
C VAL A 70 6.00 0.10 1.50
N VAL A 71 4.88 -0.05 0.79
CA VAL A 71 3.79 0.90 0.76
C VAL A 71 2.64 0.36 1.61
N PHE A 72 2.32 1.05 2.69
CA PHE A 72 1.10 0.79 3.45
C PHE A 72 -0.07 1.58 2.87
N GLU A 73 -1.18 0.89 2.64
CA GLU A 73 -2.45 1.47 2.18
C GLU A 73 -3.57 1.08 3.14
N LYS A 74 -4.40 2.06 3.51
CA LYS A 74 -5.64 1.78 4.23
C LYS A 74 -6.74 1.41 3.24
N LEU A 75 -7.34 0.23 3.39
CA LEU A 75 -8.53 -0.09 2.60
C LEU A 75 -9.73 0.77 3.06
N PRO A 76 -10.57 1.24 2.13
CA PRO A 76 -11.73 2.05 2.47
C PRO A 76 -12.76 1.25 3.27
N ASN A 77 -13.35 1.89 4.28
CA ASN A 77 -14.49 1.38 5.06
C ASN A 77 -14.25 0.04 5.79
N CYS A 78 -13.00 -0.37 6.00
CA CYS A 78 -12.69 -1.53 6.82
C CYS A 78 -11.42 -1.34 7.67
N ALA A 79 -11.27 -2.15 8.72
CA ALA A 79 -10.13 -2.12 9.63
C ALA A 79 -8.96 -2.96 9.08
N ILE A 80 -8.60 -2.74 7.81
CA ILE A 80 -7.60 -3.54 7.11
C ILE A 80 -6.60 -2.63 6.39
N TYR A 81 -5.32 -2.92 6.54
CA TYR A 81 -4.25 -2.32 5.75
C TYR A 81 -3.66 -3.33 4.78
N LEU A 82 -3.32 -2.86 3.57
CA LEU A 82 -2.43 -3.58 2.67
C LEU A 82 -1.00 -3.10 2.88
N ALA A 83 -0.06 -4.04 2.98
CA ALA A 83 1.37 -3.79 2.92
C ALA A 83 1.88 -4.31 1.57
N LEU A 84 2.04 -3.40 0.61
CA LEU A 84 2.54 -3.69 -0.72
C LEU A 84 4.06 -3.64 -0.70
N ILE A 85 4.70 -4.79 -0.90
CA ILE A 85 6.14 -4.98 -0.84
C ILE A 85 6.72 -4.80 -2.24
N ASP A 86 7.78 -4.02 -2.37
CA ASP A 86 8.53 -3.95 -3.63
C ASP A 86 9.11 -5.34 -3.97
N PRO A 87 8.76 -5.95 -5.12
CA PRO A 87 9.28 -7.25 -5.50
C PRO A 87 10.81 -7.30 -5.66
N ASP A 88 11.47 -6.16 -5.88
CA ASP A 88 12.94 -6.09 -5.94
C ASP A 88 13.58 -6.17 -4.53
N PHE A 89 12.77 -5.99 -3.47
CA PHE A 89 13.18 -6.02 -2.08
C PHE A 89 12.26 -6.94 -1.26
N PRO A 90 12.20 -8.25 -1.58
CA PRO A 90 11.24 -9.18 -0.96
C PRO A 90 11.43 -9.31 0.57
N ASN A 91 12.64 -9.04 1.06
CA ASN A 91 12.96 -9.09 2.48
C ASN A 91 12.63 -7.79 3.24
N ALA A 92 12.16 -6.74 2.57
CA ALA A 92 11.84 -5.46 3.21
C ALA A 92 10.78 -5.58 4.32
N ILE A 93 9.88 -6.57 4.22
CA ILE A 93 8.91 -6.90 5.26
C ILE A 93 9.55 -7.34 6.58
N ASN A 94 10.80 -7.81 6.53
CA ASN A 94 11.54 -8.30 7.69
C ASN A 94 12.32 -7.21 8.42
N GLU A 95 12.41 -6.02 7.85
CA GLU A 95 13.07 -4.86 8.47
C GLU A 95 12.36 -4.47 9.77
N GLU A 96 13.14 -4.12 10.79
CA GLU A 96 12.62 -3.84 12.13
C GLU A 96 11.58 -2.72 12.11
N VAL A 97 11.84 -1.65 11.36
CA VAL A 97 10.91 -0.52 11.23
C VAL A 97 9.56 -0.95 10.64
N VAL A 98 9.56 -1.87 9.66
CA VAL A 98 8.35 -2.36 9.00
C VAL A 98 7.59 -3.31 9.92
N LYS A 99 8.30 -4.23 10.59
CA LYS A 99 7.71 -5.11 11.61
C LYS A 99 7.06 -4.32 12.72
N ASN A 100 7.75 -3.31 13.27
CA ASN A 100 7.22 -2.47 14.33
C ASN A 100 5.95 -1.74 13.89
N GLN A 101 5.90 -1.23 12.65
CA GLN A 101 4.69 -0.61 12.12
C GLN A 101 3.53 -1.60 12.00
N ILE A 102 3.77 -2.83 11.55
CA ILE A 102 2.75 -3.86 11.46
C ILE A 102 2.24 -4.23 12.86
N THR A 103 3.14 -4.45 13.81
CA THR A 103 2.77 -4.72 15.21
C THR A 103 1.91 -3.60 15.79
N GLN A 104 2.24 -2.33 15.53
CA GLN A 104 1.42 -1.20 15.95
C GLN A 104 0.02 -1.23 15.30
N LEU A 105 -0.10 -1.58 14.01
CA LEU A 105 -1.41 -1.70 13.36
C LEU A 105 -2.26 -2.81 14.02
N LEU A 106 -1.66 -3.97 14.28
CA LEU A 106 -2.33 -5.10 14.94
C LEU A 106 -2.79 -4.74 16.35
N GLN A 107 -1.93 -4.07 17.15
CA GLN A 107 -2.28 -3.57 18.49
C GLN A 107 -3.44 -2.56 18.46
N ASN A 108 -3.56 -1.80 17.39
CA ASN A 108 -4.66 -0.86 17.17
C ASN A 108 -5.90 -1.52 16.53
N LYS A 109 -6.01 -2.85 16.58
CA LYS A 109 -7.12 -3.66 16.06
C LYS A 109 -7.31 -3.58 14.54
N PHE A 110 -6.23 -3.33 13.80
CA PHE A 110 -6.24 -3.41 12.34
C PHE A 110 -5.54 -4.68 11.86
N SER A 111 -6.18 -5.43 10.97
CA SER A 111 -5.52 -6.56 10.29
C SER A 111 -4.66 -6.05 9.13
N VAL A 112 -3.60 -6.79 8.80
CA VAL A 112 -2.67 -6.45 7.71
C VAL A 112 -2.59 -7.60 6.72
N ILE A 113 -2.72 -7.28 5.43
CA ILE A 113 -2.44 -8.22 4.35
C ILE A 113 -1.15 -7.79 3.66
N THR A 114 -0.18 -8.69 3.56
CA THR A 114 1.03 -8.45 2.78
C THR A 114 0.86 -8.96 1.35
N SER A 115 1.41 -8.24 0.38
CA SER A 115 1.43 -8.67 -1.01
C SER A 115 2.65 -8.09 -1.72
N SER A 116 3.34 -8.90 -2.52
CA SER A 116 4.38 -8.45 -3.44
C SER A 116 3.95 -8.57 -4.91
N GLY A 117 2.67 -8.84 -5.18
CA GLY A 117 2.11 -8.96 -6.53
C GLY A 117 0.93 -9.95 -6.64
N PRO A 118 0.38 -10.12 -7.85
CA PRO A 118 -0.79 -10.99 -8.08
C PRO A 118 -0.49 -12.48 -7.83
N ASN A 119 0.75 -12.92 -8.07
CA ASN A 119 1.19 -14.31 -7.88
C ASN A 119 1.97 -14.52 -6.58
N SER A 120 2.07 -13.50 -5.72
CA SER A 120 2.75 -13.64 -4.42
C SER A 120 1.83 -14.29 -3.40
N THR A 121 2.39 -15.14 -2.54
CA THR A 121 1.69 -15.58 -1.33
C THR A 121 1.27 -14.37 -0.52
N LYS A 122 -0.04 -14.17 -0.38
CA LYS A 122 -0.59 -13.14 0.49
C LYS A 122 -0.56 -13.68 1.90
N ASN A 123 0.15 -13.01 2.80
CA ASN A 123 0.11 -13.37 4.21
C ASN A 123 -0.90 -12.47 4.93
N LEU A 124 -1.77 -13.10 5.71
CA LEU A 124 -2.77 -12.41 6.51
C LEU A 124 -2.32 -12.39 7.98
N MET A 125 -2.15 -11.19 8.51
CA MET A 125 -1.87 -10.95 9.93
C MET A 125 -3.14 -10.39 10.58
N LEU A 126 -3.73 -11.18 11.46
CA LEU A 126 -5.02 -10.88 12.07
C LEU A 126 -4.83 -10.03 13.33
N ALA A 127 -5.63 -8.97 13.45
CA ALA A 127 -5.84 -8.32 14.74
C ALA A 127 -6.51 -9.28 15.73
N GLU A 128 -6.29 -9.04 17.03
CA GLU A 128 -6.88 -9.85 18.10
C GLU A 128 -8.42 -9.88 17.98
N GLY A 129 -9.00 -11.08 18.04
CA GLY A 129 -10.44 -11.31 17.94
C GLY A 129 -11.03 -11.19 16.52
N VAL A 130 -10.20 -10.99 15.49
CA VAL A 130 -10.65 -10.93 14.09
C VAL A 130 -10.38 -12.26 13.39
N THR A 131 -11.37 -12.79 12.68
CA THR A 131 -11.24 -14.02 11.90
C THR A 131 -10.81 -13.75 10.46
N GLN A 132 -10.22 -14.76 9.81
CA GLN A 132 -9.86 -14.69 8.40
C GLN A 132 -11.08 -14.48 7.48
N GLU A 133 -12.23 -15.09 7.80
CA GLU A 133 -13.46 -14.96 7.02
C GLU A 133 -14.01 -13.52 7.03
N GLU A 134 -14.00 -12.86 8.19
CA GLU A 134 -14.41 -11.46 8.31
C GLU A 134 -13.51 -10.53 7.50
N VAL A 135 -12.20 -10.78 7.50
CA VAL A 135 -11.23 -10.01 6.70
C VAL A 135 -11.56 -10.15 5.22
N TRP A 136 -11.66 -11.37 4.70
CA TRP A 136 -11.90 -11.57 3.26
C TRP A 136 -13.25 -11.03 2.81
N THR A 137 -14.28 -11.13 3.66
CA THR A 137 -15.59 -10.51 3.41
C THR A 137 -15.45 -9.00 3.23
N LYS A 138 -14.74 -8.33 4.16
CA LYS A 138 -14.50 -6.87 4.12
C LYS A 138 -13.62 -6.45 2.93
N VAL A 139 -12.58 -7.24 2.60
CA VAL A 139 -11.71 -6.98 1.44
C VAL A 139 -12.50 -7.04 0.14
N ASN A 140 -13.33 -8.07 -0.04
CA ASN A 140 -14.16 -8.24 -1.23
C ASN A 140 -15.17 -7.09 -1.36
N GLN A 141 -15.74 -6.61 -0.25
CA GLN A 141 -16.58 -5.42 -0.24
C GLN A 141 -15.80 -4.16 -0.61
N ALA A 142 -14.59 -3.97 -0.07
CA ALA A 142 -13.74 -2.82 -0.37
C ALA A 142 -13.37 -2.77 -1.86
N TYR A 143 -12.97 -3.88 -2.47
CA TYR A 143 -12.66 -3.93 -3.91
C TYR A 143 -13.89 -3.66 -4.78
N LYS A 144 -15.06 -4.22 -4.44
CA LYS A 144 -16.33 -3.90 -5.12
C LYS A 144 -16.63 -2.39 -5.09
N LEU A 145 -16.38 -1.72 -3.96
CA LEU A 145 -16.55 -0.26 -3.82
C LEU A 145 -15.51 0.55 -4.60
N MET A 146 -14.35 -0.06 -4.89
CA MET A 146 -13.27 0.57 -5.64
C MET A 146 -13.42 0.44 -7.16
N ASN A 147 -14.42 -0.32 -7.66
CA ASN A 147 -14.61 -0.67 -9.08
C ASN A 147 -13.36 -1.37 -9.67
N LEU A 148 -12.68 -2.19 -8.86
CA LEU A 148 -11.55 -3.03 -9.25
C LEU A 148 -11.97 -4.50 -9.31
#